data_AF-A0A7H4NYW1-F1
#
_entry.id   AF-A0A7H4NYW1-F1
#
_cell.length_a   1.000
_cell.length_b   1.000
_cell.length_c   1.000
_cell.angle_alpha   90.00
_cell.angle_beta   90.00
_cell.angle_gamma   90.00
#
_symmetry.space_group_name_H-M   'P 1'
#
loop_
_entity.id
_entity.type
_entity.pdbx_description
1 polymer ?
#
loop_
_entity_poly.entity_id
_entity_poly.type
_entity_poly.pdbx_seq_one_letter_code
_entity_poly.pdbx_strand_id
1 'polypeptide(L)'
;MIEPGDEARENLLRVTGRRGINGSLLAGWLLSIGQKQAAKEVLEVLDCQEALPMLWRASLSDDANKRQQLIAEAERCHPQKVRFPNTLDEVRMLQTLSDSAFARYLLGCFWYSKRRYEEAVSCWRETLEKSPDYAPAHRLLGVYAWNKQQDAAQALAYLQRAVELEPENARFLFELDFLKKSLGTPVNERLETLAARKAVVLKRDDLTAELLSLWNAAGHYADAAAILGTRVFHPWEGGEGRITGQYLLNQLHRALQFIEREAFTQAAHCLKDALRYPDNLGEGRLPGQTDNDIWYLLGYCAEQAGDAQQAAEYYQLALQGGSTLDAGRYYNDQPADYLFWQGIALRKGGNPAQAEQHFQNFIAWAGQHRDDVPQADFFAVSLPDLVVLDVSAQQQHQQHCLFIEALGHLGLGNLSASQQAMQQLLQLNPAHDKAHLIRHALQSGMFS
;
A
#
# COMPACT_ATOMS: atom_id res chain seq x y z
N MET A 1 -15.22 27.42 44.85
CA MET A 1 -16.08 26.23 44.89
C MET A 1 -17.44 26.63 44.37
N ILE A 2 -17.75 26.25 43.14
CA ILE A 2 -19.11 26.32 42.61
C ILE A 2 -19.72 24.99 43.00
N GLU A 3 -20.76 24.96 43.83
CA GLU A 3 -21.56 23.74 43.97
C GLU A 3 -22.17 23.46 42.59
N PRO A 4 -21.84 22.35 41.93
CA PRO A 4 -22.30 22.11 40.58
C PRO A 4 -23.77 21.71 40.65
N GLY A 5 -24.67 22.67 40.44
CA GLY A 5 -26.03 22.35 40.03
C GLY A 5 -26.01 21.59 38.70
N ASP A 6 -27.07 20.82 38.43
CA ASP A 6 -27.21 20.02 37.20
C ASP A 6 -26.91 20.83 35.92
N GLU A 7 -27.20 22.13 35.91
CA GLU A 7 -26.92 23.04 34.80
C GLU A 7 -25.43 23.18 34.46
N ALA A 8 -24.54 23.30 35.45
CA ALA A 8 -23.10 23.43 35.20
C ALA A 8 -22.52 22.13 34.62
N ARG A 9 -23.00 20.99 35.13
CA ARG A 9 -22.67 19.66 34.63
C ARG A 9 -23.15 19.47 33.19
N GLU A 10 -24.40 19.81 32.90
CA GLU A 10 -24.97 19.74 31.55
C GLU A 10 -24.23 20.65 30.56
N ASN A 11 -23.89 21.87 30.98
CA ASN A 11 -23.10 22.79 30.17
C ASN A 11 -21.71 22.24 29.83
N LEU A 12 -21.02 21.64 30.81
CA LEU A 12 -19.73 20.99 30.57
C LEU A 12 -19.85 19.85 29.55
N LEU A 13 -20.85 18.99 29.70
CA LEU A 13 -21.10 17.86 28.78
C LEU A 13 -21.41 18.36 27.37
N ARG A 14 -22.21 19.42 27.25
CA ARG A 14 -22.59 20.03 25.98
C ARG A 14 -21.38 20.64 25.25
N VAL A 15 -20.56 21.44 25.94
CA VAL A 15 -19.40 22.12 25.33
C VAL A 15 -18.31 21.12 24.92
N THR A 16 -18.06 20.13 25.76
CA THR A 16 -17.03 19.12 25.49
C THR A 16 -17.49 18.04 24.50
N GLY A 17 -18.80 17.84 24.36
CA GLY A 17 -19.39 16.78 23.55
C GLY A 17 -18.97 15.38 24.01
N ARG A 18 -18.54 15.22 25.27
CA ARG A 18 -17.98 13.97 25.82
C ARG A 18 -16.83 13.37 24.99
N ARG A 19 -16.08 14.21 24.29
CA ARG A 19 -14.92 13.77 23.48
C ARG A 19 -13.72 13.55 24.39
N GLY A 20 -13.04 12.41 24.26
CA GLY A 20 -11.88 12.09 25.09
C GLY A 20 -10.75 13.13 25.00
N ILE A 21 -10.53 13.72 23.82
CA ILE A 21 -9.55 14.80 23.66
C ILE A 21 -9.82 16.00 24.58
N ASN A 22 -11.08 16.39 24.75
CA ASN A 22 -11.45 17.52 25.60
C ASN A 22 -11.25 17.16 27.07
N GLY A 23 -11.61 15.93 27.47
CA GLY A 23 -11.34 15.44 28.82
C GLY A 23 -9.85 15.43 29.16
N SER A 24 -9.01 14.91 28.25
CA SER A 24 -7.56 14.89 28.43
C SER A 24 -6.95 16.30 28.51
N LEU A 25 -7.38 17.23 27.65
CA LEU A 25 -6.88 18.61 27.66
C LEU A 25 -7.25 19.34 28.96
N LEU A 26 -8.52 19.23 29.40
CA LEU A 26 -8.97 19.84 30.64
C LEU A 26 -8.25 19.26 31.86
N ALA A 27 -8.04 17.94 31.89
CA ALA A 27 -7.27 17.29 32.96
C ALA A 27 -5.83 17.83 33.02
N GLY A 28 -5.15 17.91 31.87
CA GLY A 28 -3.81 18.49 31.78
C GLY A 28 -3.75 19.93 32.29
N TRP A 29 -4.67 20.80 31.84
CA TRP A 29 -4.73 22.20 32.29
C TRP A 29 -5.02 22.34 33.78
N LEU A 30 -5.98 21.59 34.31
CA LEU A 30 -6.31 21.65 35.74
C LEU A 30 -5.13 21.20 36.60
N LEU A 31 -4.40 20.16 36.18
CA LEU A 31 -3.22 19.70 36.89
C LEU A 31 -2.06 20.70 36.80
N SER A 32 -1.89 21.40 35.67
CA SER A 32 -0.82 22.41 35.53
C SER A 32 -1.01 23.61 36.47
N ILE A 33 -2.25 23.88 36.91
CA ILE A 33 -2.58 24.89 37.92
C ILE A 33 -2.84 24.31 39.33
N GLY A 34 -2.47 23.04 39.57
CA GLY A 34 -2.56 22.40 40.89
C GLY A 34 -3.96 21.92 41.31
N GLN A 35 -4.95 21.95 40.42
CA GLN A 35 -6.34 21.58 40.70
C GLN A 35 -6.60 20.08 40.51
N LYS A 36 -5.90 19.22 41.28
CA LYS A 36 -6.00 17.74 41.16
C LYS A 36 -7.43 17.22 41.36
N GLN A 37 -8.15 17.76 42.34
CA GLN A 37 -9.51 17.31 42.65
C GLN A 37 -10.50 17.66 41.54
N ALA A 38 -10.44 18.89 41.01
CA ALA A 38 -11.26 19.30 39.87
C ALA A 38 -10.97 18.44 38.63
N ALA A 39 -9.71 18.05 38.39
CA ALA A 39 -9.35 17.16 37.29
C ALA A 39 -10.03 15.78 37.42
N LYS A 40 -10.06 15.20 38.64
CA LYS A 40 -10.79 13.95 38.91
C LYS A 40 -12.28 14.10 38.62
N GLU A 41 -12.89 15.16 39.15
CA GLU A 41 -14.34 15.43 38.99
C GLU A 41 -14.72 15.60 37.52
N VAL A 42 -13.96 16.38 36.75
CA VAL A 42 -14.21 16.58 35.32
C VAL A 42 -14.12 15.25 34.55
N LEU A 43 -13.10 14.43 34.80
CA LEU A 43 -12.95 13.15 34.12
C LEU A 43 -14.06 12.15 34.49
N GLU A 44 -14.54 12.17 35.73
CA GLU A 44 -15.67 11.35 36.18
C GLU A 44 -17.00 11.83 35.59
N VAL A 45 -17.21 13.15 35.48
CA VAL A 45 -18.42 13.71 34.86
C VAL A 45 -18.47 13.39 33.36
N LEU A 46 -17.34 13.53 32.66
CA LEU A 46 -17.27 13.28 31.22
C LEU A 46 -17.39 11.79 30.87
N ASP A 47 -16.87 10.91 31.73
CA ASP A 47 -16.90 9.46 31.62
C ASP A 47 -16.58 8.92 30.20
N CYS A 48 -15.54 9.50 29.59
CA CYS A 48 -15.12 9.14 28.24
C CYS A 48 -14.60 7.70 28.18
N GLN A 49 -15.23 6.87 27.36
CA GLN A 49 -14.83 5.49 27.09
C GLN A 49 -13.72 5.43 26.03
N GLU A 50 -12.62 6.12 26.31
CA GLU A 50 -11.45 6.24 25.43
C GLU A 50 -10.16 6.06 26.25
N ALA A 51 -9.12 5.53 25.60
CA ALA A 51 -7.90 5.10 26.29
C ALA A 51 -7.23 6.19 27.12
N LEU A 52 -6.98 7.38 26.56
CA LEU A 52 -6.26 8.43 27.28
C LEU A 52 -7.03 9.03 28.46
N PRO A 53 -8.33 9.36 28.36
CA PRO A 53 -9.13 9.75 29.54
C PRO A 53 -9.11 8.69 30.65
N MET A 54 -9.17 7.41 30.30
CA MET A 54 -9.07 6.32 31.29
C MET A 54 -7.68 6.27 31.94
N LEU A 55 -6.61 6.47 31.16
CA LEU A 55 -5.24 6.58 31.71
C LEU A 55 -5.06 7.82 32.58
N TRP A 56 -5.72 8.93 32.28
CA TRP A 56 -5.80 10.10 33.17
C TRP A 56 -6.51 9.76 34.49
N ARG A 57 -7.63 9.03 34.44
CA ARG A 57 -8.31 8.57 35.67
C ARG A 57 -7.41 7.61 36.46
N ALA A 58 -6.67 6.74 35.77
CA ALA A 58 -5.76 5.79 36.38
C ALA A 58 -4.59 6.50 37.09
N SER A 59 -3.97 7.51 36.46
CA SER A 59 -2.85 8.26 37.03
C SER A 59 -3.25 9.07 38.27
N LEU A 60 -4.51 9.48 38.35
CA LEU A 60 -5.06 10.20 39.49
C LEU A 60 -5.63 9.28 40.58
N SER A 61 -5.76 7.98 40.32
CA SER A 61 -6.31 7.01 41.28
C SER A 61 -5.30 6.69 42.37
N ASP A 62 -5.69 6.91 43.62
CA ASP A 62 -4.92 6.52 44.81
C ASP A 62 -5.13 5.02 45.15
N ASP A 63 -6.15 4.39 44.57
CA ASP A 63 -6.41 2.94 44.65
C ASP A 63 -5.71 2.20 43.50
N ALA A 64 -4.83 1.26 43.85
CA ALA A 64 -4.04 0.45 42.92
C ALA A 64 -4.91 -0.52 42.09
N ASN A 65 -5.94 -1.12 42.67
CA ASN A 65 -6.84 -2.03 41.96
C ASN A 65 -7.67 -1.26 40.93
N LYS A 66 -8.25 -0.11 41.34
CA LYS A 66 -8.97 0.78 40.43
C LYS A 66 -8.07 1.28 39.30
N ARG A 67 -6.81 1.62 39.61
CA ARG A 67 -5.81 2.03 38.61
C ARG A 67 -5.57 0.92 37.58
N GLN A 68 -5.33 -0.32 38.01
CA GLN A 68 -5.10 -1.45 37.09
C GLN A 68 -6.31 -1.74 36.22
N GLN A 69 -7.52 -1.69 36.79
CA GLN A 69 -8.77 -1.86 36.03
C GLN A 69 -8.92 -0.79 34.94
N LEU A 70 -8.66 0.49 35.27
CA LEU A 70 -8.73 1.59 34.31
C LEU A 70 -7.69 1.44 33.19
N ILE A 71 -6.47 0.97 33.50
CA ILE A 71 -5.44 0.70 32.49
C ILE A 71 -5.87 -0.42 31.56
N ALA A 72 -6.36 -1.54 32.10
CA ALA A 72 -6.81 -2.68 31.30
C ALA A 72 -7.99 -2.30 30.38
N GLU A 73 -8.92 -1.49 30.89
CA GLU A 73 -10.03 -0.99 30.10
C GLU A 73 -9.57 -0.01 29.00
N ALA A 74 -8.61 0.86 29.33
CA ALA A 74 -8.01 1.77 28.35
C ALA A 74 -7.35 1.02 27.20
N GLU A 75 -6.63 -0.07 27.50
CA GLU A 75 -6.00 -0.91 26.50
C GLU A 75 -7.04 -1.63 25.63
N ARG A 76 -8.06 -2.23 26.26
CA ARG A 76 -9.15 -2.94 25.59
C ARG A 76 -9.92 -2.04 24.62
N CYS A 77 -10.17 -0.79 24.98
CA CYS A 77 -10.95 0.12 24.14
C CYS A 77 -10.10 0.85 23.08
N HIS A 78 -8.76 0.85 23.20
CA HIS A 78 -7.88 1.59 22.30
C HIS A 78 -8.08 1.27 20.82
N PRO A 79 -8.25 -0.01 20.39
CA PRO A 79 -8.46 -0.34 18.98
C PRO A 79 -9.77 0.24 18.39
N GLN A 80 -10.77 0.54 19.23
CA GLN A 80 -12.07 1.06 18.77
C GLN A 80 -12.01 2.55 18.42
N LYS A 81 -11.20 3.32 19.16
CA LYS A 81 -10.99 4.76 18.98
C LYS A 81 -9.52 5.09 19.20
N VAL A 82 -8.71 4.78 18.20
CA VAL A 82 -7.25 4.95 18.27
C VAL A 82 -6.91 6.43 18.34
N ARG A 83 -6.28 6.84 19.44
CA ARG A 83 -5.69 8.17 19.58
C ARG A 83 -4.41 8.08 20.38
N PHE A 84 -3.33 8.59 19.81
CA PHE A 84 -2.02 8.61 20.44
C PHE A 84 -1.82 9.89 21.29
N PRO A 85 -1.02 9.83 22.36
CA PRO A 85 -0.63 11.02 23.13
C PRO A 85 0.02 12.06 22.21
N ASN A 86 -0.24 13.33 22.47
CA ASN A 86 0.27 14.47 21.68
C ASN A 86 0.76 15.63 22.56
N THR A 87 0.36 15.69 23.83
CA THR A 87 0.73 16.80 24.72
C THR A 87 1.79 16.39 25.74
N LEU A 88 2.55 17.37 26.24
CA LEU A 88 3.51 17.12 27.33
C LEU A 88 2.82 16.73 28.64
N ASP A 89 1.59 17.19 28.87
CA ASP A 89 0.81 16.80 30.05
C ASP A 89 0.44 15.31 30.00
N GLU A 90 0.09 14.80 28.81
CA GLU A 90 -0.12 13.36 28.61
C GLU A 90 1.17 12.57 28.77
N VAL A 91 2.31 13.08 28.31
CA VAL A 91 3.61 12.45 28.55
C VAL A 91 3.89 12.33 30.05
N ARG A 92 3.69 13.42 30.80
CA ARG A 92 3.85 13.41 32.27
C ARG A 92 2.89 12.42 32.92
N MET A 93 1.63 12.38 32.48
CA MET A 93 0.64 11.42 32.95
C MET A 93 1.10 9.98 32.71
N LEU A 94 1.51 9.64 31.48
CA LEU A 94 1.95 8.28 31.15
C LEU A 94 3.19 7.88 31.96
N GLN A 95 4.10 8.82 32.25
CA GLN A 95 5.27 8.58 33.10
C GLN A 95 4.91 8.21 34.55
N THR A 96 3.75 8.66 35.07
CA THR A 96 3.27 8.24 36.40
C THR A 96 2.75 6.80 36.43
N LEU A 97 2.48 6.22 35.26
CA LEU A 97 1.99 4.85 35.09
C LEU A 97 3.13 3.90 34.70
N SER A 98 4.29 4.01 35.35
CA SER A 98 5.53 3.30 35.00
C SER A 98 5.42 1.77 35.00
N ASP A 99 4.44 1.23 35.72
CA ASP A 99 4.21 -0.22 35.80
C ASP A 99 3.35 -0.75 34.65
N SER A 100 2.76 0.13 33.82
CA SER A 100 1.91 -0.25 32.70
C SER A 100 2.71 -0.41 31.41
N ALA A 101 2.69 -1.62 30.86
CA ALA A 101 3.21 -1.89 29.51
C ALA A 101 2.50 -1.02 28.46
N PHE A 102 1.16 -0.90 28.54
CA PHE A 102 0.39 -0.07 27.61
C PHE A 102 0.76 1.43 27.68
N ALA A 103 0.94 2.00 28.87
CA ALA A 103 1.37 3.39 29.01
C ALA A 103 2.79 3.60 28.45
N ARG A 104 3.70 2.64 28.69
CA ARG A 104 5.07 2.66 28.14
C ARG A 104 5.07 2.57 26.62
N TYR A 105 4.23 1.70 26.04
CA TYR A 105 4.00 1.60 24.60
C TYR A 105 3.57 2.94 23.99
N LEU A 106 2.54 3.59 24.56
CA LEU A 106 2.05 4.88 24.07
C LEU A 106 3.09 5.99 24.17
N LEU A 107 3.91 5.98 25.24
CA LEU A 107 5.02 6.90 25.40
C LEU A 107 6.08 6.70 24.32
N GLY A 108 6.39 5.45 23.95
CA GLY A 108 7.28 5.15 22.84
C GLY A 108 6.75 5.68 21.50
N CYS A 109 5.45 5.52 21.24
CA CYS A 109 4.79 6.10 20.06
C CYS A 109 4.92 7.64 20.02
N PHE A 110 4.77 8.32 21.16
CA PHE A 110 4.99 9.76 21.24
C PHE A 110 6.42 10.13 20.86
N TRP A 111 7.43 9.50 21.48
CA TRP A 111 8.83 9.82 21.21
C TRP A 111 9.23 9.57 19.76
N TYR A 112 8.74 8.48 19.16
CA TYR A 112 8.97 8.19 17.75
C TYR A 112 8.40 9.29 16.85
N SER A 113 7.19 9.78 17.14
CA SER A 113 6.58 10.91 16.39
C SER A 113 7.38 12.21 16.50
N LYS A 114 8.20 12.35 17.55
CA LYS A 114 9.12 13.48 17.77
C LYS A 114 10.55 13.18 17.34
N ARG A 115 10.78 12.08 16.60
CA ARG A 115 12.08 11.64 16.09
C ARG A 115 13.12 11.37 17.19
N ARG A 116 12.65 11.12 18.41
CA ARG A 116 13.44 10.72 19.58
C ARG A 116 13.47 9.20 19.63
N TYR A 117 14.28 8.62 18.75
CA TYR A 117 14.21 7.19 18.42
C TYR A 117 14.75 6.32 19.54
N GLU A 118 15.82 6.74 20.21
CA GLU A 118 16.43 6.02 21.33
C GLU A 118 15.45 5.88 22.49
N GLU A 119 14.75 6.97 22.84
CA GLU A 119 13.72 6.95 23.88
C GLU A 119 12.51 6.11 23.47
N ALA A 120 12.11 6.14 22.20
CA ALA A 120 11.03 5.32 21.69
C ALA A 120 11.34 3.82 21.82
N VAL A 121 12.53 3.41 21.37
CA VAL A 121 12.99 2.01 21.41
C VAL A 121 13.16 1.53 22.85
N SER A 122 13.71 2.36 23.74
CA SER A 122 13.77 2.04 25.18
C SER A 122 12.37 1.78 25.75
N CYS A 123 11.38 2.62 25.42
CA CYS A 123 10.01 2.39 25.87
C CYS A 123 9.42 1.09 25.32
N TRP A 124 9.62 0.77 24.04
CA TRP A 124 9.08 -0.46 23.45
C TRP A 124 9.78 -1.72 23.97
N ARG A 125 11.10 -1.67 24.23
CA ARG A 125 11.81 -2.78 24.87
C ARG A 125 11.30 -3.04 26.29
N GLU A 126 11.12 -1.99 27.09
CA GLU A 126 10.54 -2.13 28.43
C GLU A 126 9.08 -2.59 28.41
N THR A 127 8.34 -2.23 27.35
CA THR A 127 6.99 -2.80 27.12
C THR A 127 7.09 -4.32 26.99
N LEU A 128 8.06 -4.83 26.23
CA LEU A 128 8.29 -6.25 26.04
C LEU A 128 8.91 -6.95 27.27
N GLU A 129 9.68 -6.25 28.10
CA GLU A 129 10.13 -6.80 29.40
C GLU A 129 8.96 -7.07 30.35
N LYS A 130 7.94 -6.20 30.33
CA LYS A 130 6.72 -6.35 31.15
C LYS A 130 5.68 -7.27 30.52
N SER A 131 5.58 -7.25 29.20
CA SER A 131 4.62 -8.02 28.40
C SER A 131 5.30 -8.53 27.13
N PRO A 132 6.01 -9.68 27.19
CA PRO A 132 6.77 -10.22 26.05
C PRO A 132 5.94 -10.47 24.78
N ASP A 133 4.64 -10.70 24.96
CA ASP A 133 3.68 -11.01 23.90
C ASP A 133 2.91 -9.78 23.40
N TYR A 134 3.39 -8.57 23.70
CA TYR A 134 2.76 -7.33 23.24
C TYR A 134 3.05 -7.06 21.76
N ALA A 135 2.23 -7.61 20.87
CA ALA A 135 2.43 -7.58 19.42
C ALA A 135 2.66 -6.19 18.81
N PRO A 136 1.96 -5.11 19.23
CA PRO A 136 2.21 -3.77 18.69
C PRO A 136 3.63 -3.24 18.97
N ALA A 137 4.29 -3.66 20.05
CA ALA A 137 5.66 -3.26 20.35
C ALA A 137 6.67 -3.99 19.46
N HIS A 138 6.46 -5.29 19.20
CA HIS A 138 7.23 -6.03 18.18
C HIS A 138 7.11 -5.35 16.82
N ARG A 139 5.89 -5.02 16.38
CA ARG A 139 5.68 -4.28 15.11
C ARG A 139 6.52 -3.01 15.04
N LEU A 140 6.47 -2.16 16.07
CA LEU A 140 7.16 -0.87 16.06
C LEU A 140 8.69 -1.01 16.09
N LEU A 141 9.21 -2.02 16.78
CA LEU A 141 10.63 -2.37 16.72
C LEU A 141 11.04 -2.87 15.32
N GLY A 142 10.19 -3.65 14.66
CA GLY A 142 10.41 -4.09 13.27
C GLY A 142 10.46 -2.93 12.28
N VAL A 143 9.50 -2.00 12.38
CA VAL A 143 9.49 -0.75 11.60
C VAL A 143 10.76 0.07 11.83
N TYR A 144 11.20 0.21 13.08
CA TYR A 144 12.43 0.93 13.40
C TYR A 144 13.68 0.25 12.84
N ALA A 145 13.78 -1.08 12.97
CA ALA A 145 14.89 -1.86 12.42
C ALA A 145 15.01 -1.68 10.90
N TRP A 146 13.89 -1.71 10.18
CA TRP A 146 13.86 -1.45 8.73
C TRP A 146 14.23 0.01 8.41
N ASN A 147 13.44 0.97 8.93
CA ASN A 147 13.51 2.37 8.50
C ASN A 147 14.78 3.09 8.96
N LYS A 148 15.32 2.74 10.14
CA LYS A 148 16.37 3.54 10.80
C LYS A 148 17.66 2.78 11.00
N GLN A 149 17.60 1.46 11.16
CA GLN A 149 18.82 0.64 11.26
C GLN A 149 19.21 0.00 9.93
N GLN A 150 18.29 -0.05 8.95
CA GLN A 150 18.48 -0.79 7.70
C GLN A 150 18.81 -2.27 7.97
N ASP A 151 18.31 -2.83 9.08
CA ASP A 151 18.49 -4.23 9.48
C ASP A 151 17.27 -5.05 9.06
N ALA A 152 17.32 -5.59 7.85
CA ALA A 152 16.29 -6.43 7.27
C ALA A 152 15.99 -7.69 8.09
N ALA A 153 17.03 -8.32 8.65
CA ALA A 153 16.87 -9.59 9.37
C ALA A 153 16.12 -9.37 10.69
N GLN A 154 16.49 -8.33 11.43
CA GLN A 154 15.81 -7.96 12.66
C GLN A 154 14.39 -7.44 12.40
N ALA A 155 14.20 -6.64 11.35
CA ALA A 155 12.87 -6.18 10.95
C ALA A 155 11.92 -7.36 10.67
N LEU A 156 12.41 -8.36 9.92
CA LEU A 156 11.65 -9.55 9.58
C LEU A 156 11.28 -10.36 10.83
N ALA A 157 12.23 -10.60 11.74
CA ALA A 157 11.99 -11.34 12.98
C ALA A 157 10.92 -10.67 13.86
N TYR A 158 10.99 -9.34 14.02
CA TYR A 158 10.00 -8.59 14.80
C TYR A 158 8.61 -8.57 14.15
N LEU A 159 8.50 -8.36 12.84
CA LEU A 159 7.21 -8.39 12.15
C LEU A 159 6.60 -9.79 12.13
N GLN A 160 7.41 -10.84 11.97
CA GLN A 160 6.96 -12.23 12.12
C GLN A 160 6.38 -12.46 13.51
N ARG A 161 7.10 -12.05 14.57
CA ARG A 161 6.61 -12.19 15.93
C ARG A 161 5.29 -11.44 16.17
N ALA A 162 5.13 -10.23 15.63
CA ALA A 162 3.88 -9.49 15.72
C ALA A 162 2.70 -10.25 15.05
N VAL A 163 2.94 -10.85 13.88
CA VAL A 163 1.94 -11.63 13.14
C VAL A 163 1.60 -12.96 13.81
N GLU A 164 2.56 -13.60 14.48
CA GLU A 164 2.33 -14.81 15.29
C GLU A 164 1.45 -14.52 16.50
N LEU A 165 1.68 -13.39 17.16
CA LEU A 165 0.96 -12.98 18.36
C LEU A 165 -0.48 -12.52 18.06
N GLU A 166 -0.68 -11.82 16.94
CA GLU A 166 -1.99 -11.37 16.48
C GLU A 166 -2.30 -11.87 15.06
N PRO A 167 -2.65 -13.16 14.90
CA PRO A 167 -2.82 -13.73 13.57
C PRO A 167 -4.03 -13.19 12.79
N GLU A 168 -4.98 -12.55 13.46
CA GLU A 168 -6.16 -11.96 12.81
C GLU A 168 -5.98 -10.49 12.43
N ASN A 169 -4.80 -9.92 12.70
CA ASN A 169 -4.48 -8.52 12.42
C ASN A 169 -3.97 -8.34 10.98
N ALA A 170 -4.87 -7.91 10.10
CA ALA A 170 -4.57 -7.71 8.68
C ALA A 170 -3.49 -6.64 8.42
N ARG A 171 -3.34 -5.64 9.30
CA ARG A 171 -2.28 -4.63 9.17
C ARG A 171 -0.91 -5.26 9.39
N PHE A 172 -0.77 -6.13 10.39
CA PHE A 172 0.52 -6.78 10.66
C PHE A 172 0.90 -7.73 9.53
N LEU A 173 -0.08 -8.47 9.00
CA LEU A 173 0.14 -9.34 7.84
C LEU A 173 0.55 -8.54 6.59
N PHE A 174 -0.09 -7.39 6.35
CA PHE A 174 0.28 -6.49 5.25
C PHE A 174 1.70 -5.98 5.38
N GLU A 175 2.11 -5.49 6.55
CA GLU A 175 3.46 -4.95 6.75
C GLU A 175 4.55 -6.03 6.64
N LEU A 176 4.27 -7.25 7.12
CA LEU A 176 5.18 -8.38 6.93
C LEU A 176 5.31 -8.75 5.45
N ASP A 177 4.19 -8.84 4.73
CA ASP A 177 4.19 -9.15 3.30
C ASP A 177 4.86 -8.05 2.47
N PHE A 178 4.65 -6.79 2.82
CA PHE A 178 5.33 -5.65 2.21
C PHE A 178 6.84 -5.71 2.44
N LEU A 179 7.30 -6.04 3.66
CA LEU A 179 8.72 -6.26 3.91
C LEU A 179 9.27 -7.39 3.04
N LYS A 180 8.57 -8.53 2.96
CA LYS A 180 8.96 -9.65 2.09
C LYS A 180 9.04 -9.24 0.61
N LYS A 181 8.10 -8.42 0.14
CA LYS A 181 8.15 -7.80 -1.20
C LYS A 181 9.43 -6.99 -1.40
N SER A 182 9.74 -6.10 -0.46
CA SER A 182 10.94 -5.27 -0.50
C SER A 182 12.25 -6.06 -0.47
N LEU A 183 12.23 -7.23 0.18
CA LEU A 183 13.36 -8.17 0.24
C LEU A 183 13.46 -9.09 -0.98
N GLY A 184 12.56 -8.95 -1.97
CA GLY A 184 12.58 -9.80 -3.16
C GLY A 184 12.20 -11.26 -2.86
N THR A 185 11.36 -11.51 -1.86
CA THR A 185 10.84 -12.85 -1.59
C THR A 185 10.05 -13.38 -2.81
N PRO A 186 10.29 -14.63 -3.25
CA PRO A 186 9.62 -15.20 -4.42
C PRO A 186 8.09 -15.18 -4.35
N VAL A 187 7.45 -15.04 -5.53
CA VAL A 187 5.98 -14.96 -5.68
C VAL A 187 5.27 -16.09 -4.93
N ASN A 188 5.71 -17.34 -5.14
CA ASN A 188 5.02 -18.51 -4.58
C ASN A 188 5.07 -18.55 -3.06
N GLU A 189 6.16 -18.12 -2.42
CA GLU A 189 6.28 -18.11 -0.96
C GLU A 189 5.35 -17.05 -0.34
N ARG A 190 5.31 -15.85 -0.93
CA ARG A 190 4.37 -14.80 -0.51
C ARG A 190 2.92 -15.25 -0.74
N LEU A 191 2.64 -15.83 -1.91
CA LEU A 191 1.32 -16.29 -2.29
C LEU A 191 0.81 -17.38 -1.35
N GLU A 192 1.63 -18.37 -1.01
CA GLU A 192 1.26 -19.43 -0.06
C GLU A 192 0.83 -18.83 1.29
N THR A 193 1.60 -17.86 1.80
CA THR A 193 1.31 -17.18 3.06
C THR A 193 -0.02 -16.42 3.02
N LEU A 194 -0.25 -15.63 1.96
CA LEU A 194 -1.46 -14.80 1.86
C LEU A 194 -2.71 -15.63 1.52
N ALA A 195 -2.59 -16.60 0.60
CA ALA A 195 -3.70 -17.46 0.20
C ALA A 195 -4.20 -18.33 1.36
N ALA A 196 -3.29 -18.84 2.20
CA ALA A 196 -3.66 -19.59 3.41
C ALA A 196 -4.45 -18.76 4.42
N ARG A 197 -4.34 -17.42 4.37
CA ARG A 197 -4.97 -16.48 5.30
C ARG A 197 -5.93 -15.54 4.60
N LYS A 198 -6.58 -16.01 3.54
CA LYS A 198 -7.51 -15.23 2.70
C LYS A 198 -8.55 -14.43 3.50
N ALA A 199 -9.12 -15.00 4.56
CA ALA A 199 -10.08 -14.30 5.41
C ALA A 199 -9.50 -13.04 6.10
N VAL A 200 -8.21 -13.07 6.45
CA VAL A 200 -7.49 -11.92 7.03
C VAL A 200 -7.11 -10.92 5.95
N VAL A 201 -6.61 -11.40 4.80
CA VAL A 201 -6.25 -10.57 3.64
C VAL A 201 -7.42 -9.70 3.20
N LEU A 202 -8.62 -10.29 3.09
CA LEU A 202 -9.83 -9.60 2.62
C LEU A 202 -10.42 -8.59 3.63
N LYS A 203 -9.79 -8.38 4.79
CA LYS A 203 -10.19 -7.31 5.73
C LYS A 203 -9.74 -5.92 5.27
N ARG A 204 -8.76 -5.82 4.36
CA ARG A 204 -8.23 -4.55 3.86
C ARG A 204 -7.97 -4.59 2.35
N ASP A 205 -8.17 -3.47 1.69
CA ASP A 205 -8.04 -3.38 0.23
C ASP A 205 -6.58 -3.37 -0.25
N ASP A 206 -5.68 -2.75 0.52
CA ASP A 206 -4.23 -2.74 0.25
C ASP A 206 -3.62 -4.15 0.24
N LEU A 207 -3.92 -4.96 1.25
CA LEU A 207 -3.48 -6.35 1.34
C LEU A 207 -4.17 -7.25 0.30
N THR A 208 -5.43 -6.95 -0.03
CA THR A 208 -6.12 -7.64 -1.12
C THR A 208 -5.46 -7.37 -2.46
N ALA A 209 -5.00 -6.14 -2.72
CA ALA A 209 -4.26 -5.79 -3.93
C ALA A 209 -2.96 -6.60 -4.08
N GLU A 210 -2.22 -6.82 -2.99
CA GLU A 210 -1.02 -7.67 -3.01
C GLU A 210 -1.36 -9.13 -3.35
N LEU A 211 -2.44 -9.70 -2.81
CA LEU A 211 -2.87 -11.05 -3.18
C LEU A 211 -3.29 -11.15 -4.66
N LEU A 212 -3.97 -10.15 -5.18
CA LEU A 212 -4.36 -10.09 -6.61
C LEU A 212 -3.12 -10.05 -7.52
N SER A 213 -2.13 -9.23 -7.19
CA SER A 213 -0.83 -9.16 -7.90
C SER A 213 -0.14 -10.52 -7.90
N LEU A 214 -0.06 -11.19 -6.75
CA LEU A 214 0.57 -12.50 -6.63
C LEU A 214 -0.17 -13.59 -7.42
N TRP A 215 -1.50 -13.60 -7.40
CA TRP A 215 -2.28 -14.53 -8.23
C TRP A 215 -2.06 -14.28 -9.72
N ASN A 216 -2.05 -13.01 -10.17
CA ASN A 216 -1.75 -12.67 -11.55
C ASN A 216 -0.33 -13.13 -11.93
N ALA A 217 0.68 -12.84 -11.12
CA ALA A 217 2.06 -13.28 -11.35
C ALA A 217 2.23 -14.81 -11.38
N ALA A 218 1.44 -15.55 -10.59
CA ALA A 218 1.47 -17.01 -10.54
C ALA A 218 0.59 -17.70 -11.61
N GLY A 219 -0.16 -16.94 -12.41
CA GLY A 219 -1.08 -17.50 -13.42
C GLY A 219 -2.45 -17.94 -12.88
N HIS A 220 -2.76 -17.61 -11.63
CA HIS A 220 -4.03 -17.92 -10.95
C HIS A 220 -5.11 -16.88 -11.30
N TYR A 221 -5.31 -16.62 -12.58
CA TYR A 221 -6.15 -15.49 -13.03
C TYR A 221 -7.62 -15.65 -12.66
N ALA A 222 -8.13 -16.88 -12.56
CA ALA A 222 -9.51 -17.15 -12.16
C ALA A 222 -9.77 -16.78 -10.69
N ASP A 223 -8.80 -17.01 -9.80
CA ASP A 223 -8.90 -16.66 -8.38
C ASP A 223 -8.95 -15.14 -8.20
N ALA A 224 -8.08 -14.42 -8.92
CA ALA A 224 -8.08 -12.96 -8.95
C ALA A 224 -9.39 -12.40 -9.54
N ALA A 225 -9.86 -12.94 -10.67
CA ALA A 225 -11.10 -12.53 -11.31
C ALA A 225 -12.33 -12.70 -10.40
N ALA A 226 -12.38 -13.79 -9.62
CA ALA A 226 -13.47 -14.05 -8.68
C ALA A 226 -13.56 -12.96 -7.60
N ILE A 227 -12.42 -12.50 -7.06
CA ILE A 227 -12.40 -11.42 -6.06
C ILE A 227 -12.71 -10.07 -6.70
N LEU A 228 -12.09 -9.75 -7.84
CA LEU A 228 -12.31 -8.51 -8.57
C LEU A 228 -13.76 -8.33 -9.02
N GLY A 229 -14.47 -9.41 -9.34
CA GLY A 229 -15.87 -9.37 -9.77
C GLY A 229 -16.92 -9.36 -8.64
N THR A 230 -16.53 -9.57 -7.38
CA THR A 230 -17.51 -9.76 -6.28
C THR A 230 -17.26 -8.86 -5.06
N ARG A 231 -16.01 -8.51 -4.77
CA ARG A 231 -15.67 -7.67 -3.62
C ARG A 231 -15.97 -6.21 -3.91
N VAL A 232 -16.57 -5.51 -2.95
CA VAL A 232 -16.65 -4.04 -2.96
C VAL A 232 -15.38 -3.47 -2.36
N PHE A 233 -14.63 -2.72 -3.17
CA PHE A 233 -13.41 -2.02 -2.81
C PHE A 233 -13.70 -0.56 -2.50
N HIS A 234 -12.92 0.03 -1.59
CA HIS A 234 -13.02 1.43 -1.21
C HIS A 234 -11.72 2.13 -1.56
N PRO A 235 -11.74 3.24 -2.32
CA PRO A 235 -10.54 4.04 -2.56
C PRO A 235 -9.90 4.50 -1.25
N TRP A 236 -8.58 4.56 -1.23
CA TRP A 236 -7.81 5.09 -0.10
C TRP A 236 -6.71 6.02 -0.60
N GLU A 237 -6.27 6.93 0.28
CA GLU A 237 -5.20 7.87 -0.02
C GLU A 237 -3.88 7.13 -0.32
N GLY A 238 -3.27 7.41 -1.47
CA GLY A 238 -2.09 6.70 -1.96
C GLY A 238 -2.39 5.32 -2.58
N GLY A 239 -3.66 4.97 -2.73
CA GLY A 239 -4.13 3.72 -3.32
C GLY A 239 -4.63 3.82 -4.76
N GLU A 240 -4.55 5.02 -5.34
CA GLU A 240 -5.14 5.35 -6.62
C GLU A 240 -4.65 4.39 -7.72
N GLY A 241 -5.57 3.78 -8.46
CA GLY A 241 -5.23 2.87 -9.54
C GLY A 241 -4.79 1.47 -9.10
N ARG A 242 -4.64 1.17 -7.80
CA ARG A 242 -4.12 -0.13 -7.34
C ARG A 242 -5.07 -1.28 -7.67
N ILE A 243 -6.35 -1.11 -7.38
CA ILE A 243 -7.36 -2.16 -7.64
C ILE A 243 -7.72 -2.22 -9.13
N THR A 244 -7.99 -1.07 -9.74
CA THR A 244 -8.32 -0.99 -11.18
C THR A 244 -7.15 -1.44 -12.05
N GLY A 245 -5.90 -1.18 -11.65
CA GLY A 245 -4.70 -1.73 -12.29
C GLY A 245 -4.66 -3.25 -12.23
N GLN A 246 -4.95 -3.86 -11.08
CA GLN A 246 -5.04 -5.33 -10.98
C GLN A 246 -6.20 -5.91 -11.80
N TYR A 247 -7.32 -5.19 -11.93
CA TYR A 247 -8.41 -5.57 -12.83
C TYR A 247 -7.97 -5.58 -14.29
N LEU A 248 -7.32 -4.51 -14.76
CA LEU A 248 -6.80 -4.42 -16.12
C LEU A 248 -5.77 -5.53 -16.41
N LEU A 249 -4.81 -5.72 -15.51
CA LEU A 249 -3.82 -6.79 -15.61
C LEU A 249 -4.49 -8.15 -15.71
N ASN A 250 -5.47 -8.43 -14.85
CA ASN A 250 -6.20 -9.69 -14.89
C ASN A 250 -6.93 -9.92 -16.23
N GLN A 251 -7.60 -8.89 -16.76
CA GLN A 251 -8.28 -8.99 -18.06
C GLN A 251 -7.30 -9.22 -19.21
N LEU A 252 -6.15 -8.55 -19.20
CA LEU A 252 -5.09 -8.73 -20.20
C LEU A 252 -4.50 -10.15 -20.13
N HIS A 253 -4.19 -10.65 -18.94
CA HIS A 253 -3.73 -12.03 -18.76
C HIS A 253 -4.76 -13.05 -19.24
N ARG A 254 -6.04 -12.88 -18.91
CA ARG A 254 -7.11 -13.78 -19.38
C ARG A 254 -7.28 -13.73 -20.89
N ALA A 255 -7.16 -12.55 -21.50
CA ALA A 255 -7.17 -12.40 -22.95
C ALA A 255 -6.00 -13.16 -23.61
N LEU A 256 -4.79 -13.05 -23.04
CA LEU A 256 -3.62 -13.79 -23.51
C LEU A 256 -3.80 -15.32 -23.40
N GLN A 257 -4.41 -15.84 -22.32
CA GLN A 257 -4.75 -17.28 -22.23
C GLN A 257 -5.72 -17.74 -23.31
N PHE A 258 -6.63 -16.87 -23.76
CA PHE A 258 -7.52 -17.18 -24.87
C PHE A 258 -6.80 -17.08 -26.21
N ILE A 259 -5.91 -16.11 -26.39
CA ILE A 259 -5.06 -15.98 -27.58
C ILE A 259 -4.18 -17.23 -27.78
N GLU A 260 -3.56 -17.74 -26.71
CA GLU A 260 -2.78 -19.00 -26.72
C GLU A 260 -3.56 -20.21 -27.23
N ARG A 261 -4.88 -20.17 -27.11
CA ARG A 261 -5.81 -21.24 -27.50
C ARG A 261 -6.55 -20.92 -28.79
N GLU A 262 -6.12 -19.87 -29.51
CA GLU A 262 -6.76 -19.36 -30.72
C GLU A 262 -8.24 -18.97 -30.52
N ALA A 263 -8.64 -18.71 -29.27
CA ALA A 263 -10.00 -18.33 -28.87
C ALA A 263 -10.18 -16.80 -28.95
N PHE A 264 -9.96 -16.22 -30.13
CA PHE A 264 -9.86 -14.77 -30.34
C PHE A 264 -11.15 -14.00 -29.98
N THR A 265 -12.33 -14.62 -30.13
CA THR A 265 -13.60 -13.99 -29.73
C THR A 265 -13.68 -13.80 -28.21
N GLN A 266 -13.30 -14.81 -27.43
CA GLN A 266 -13.26 -14.73 -25.97
C GLN A 266 -12.19 -13.76 -25.49
N ALA A 267 -11.02 -13.74 -26.14
CA ALA A 267 -9.98 -12.75 -25.87
C ALA A 267 -10.50 -11.32 -26.08
N ALA A 268 -11.16 -11.06 -27.21
CA ALA A 268 -11.74 -9.77 -27.52
C ALA A 268 -12.83 -9.35 -26.51
N HIS A 269 -13.60 -10.29 -25.94
CA HIS A 269 -14.54 -9.98 -24.87
C HIS A 269 -13.84 -9.49 -23.60
N CYS A 270 -12.80 -10.21 -23.12
CA CYS A 270 -12.02 -9.78 -21.96
C CYS A 270 -11.43 -8.37 -22.15
N LEU A 271 -10.92 -8.07 -23.34
CA LEU A 271 -10.32 -6.78 -23.67
C LEU A 271 -11.36 -5.66 -23.73
N LYS A 272 -12.56 -5.92 -24.28
CA LYS A 272 -13.67 -4.96 -24.27
C LYS A 272 -14.18 -4.70 -22.86
N ASP A 273 -14.22 -5.71 -22.01
CA ASP A 273 -14.59 -5.56 -20.59
C ASP A 273 -13.54 -4.73 -19.83
N ALA A 274 -12.26 -4.79 -20.22
CA ALA A 274 -11.20 -3.97 -19.60
C ALA A 274 -11.39 -2.46 -19.84
N LEU A 275 -12.09 -2.06 -20.91
CA LEU A 275 -12.40 -0.66 -21.22
C LEU A 275 -13.48 -0.05 -20.31
N ARG A 276 -14.06 -0.83 -19.38
CA ARG A 276 -15.05 -0.37 -18.41
C ARG A 276 -14.71 -0.92 -17.03
N TYR A 277 -14.76 -0.05 -16.01
CA TYR A 277 -14.57 -0.49 -14.63
C TYR A 277 -15.93 -0.87 -14.03
N PRO A 278 -16.05 -2.07 -13.44
CA PRO A 278 -17.18 -2.43 -12.60
C PRO A 278 -17.32 -1.47 -11.41
N ASP A 279 -18.55 -1.13 -11.03
CA ASP A 279 -18.83 -0.19 -9.93
C ASP A 279 -18.22 -0.62 -8.59
N ASN A 280 -18.07 -1.93 -8.37
CA ASN A 280 -17.52 -2.49 -7.14
C ASN A 280 -16.02 -2.22 -6.95
N LEU A 281 -15.31 -1.73 -7.97
CA LEU A 281 -13.88 -1.38 -7.84
C LEU A 281 -13.66 -0.03 -7.13
N GLY A 282 -14.70 0.80 -7.01
CA GLY A 282 -14.65 2.05 -6.26
C GLY A 282 -13.99 3.23 -6.98
N GLU A 283 -13.41 3.02 -8.16
CA GLU A 283 -12.72 4.05 -8.95
C GLU A 283 -13.24 4.11 -10.39
N GLY A 284 -13.24 5.32 -10.96
CA GLY A 284 -13.57 5.57 -12.36
C GLY A 284 -12.33 5.61 -13.26
N ARG A 285 -12.54 5.46 -14.57
CA ARG A 285 -11.47 5.66 -15.57
C ARG A 285 -11.10 7.14 -15.65
N LEU A 286 -9.81 7.41 -15.88
CA LEU A 286 -9.31 8.77 -16.04
C LEU A 286 -9.63 9.33 -17.43
N PRO A 287 -10.05 10.62 -17.55
CA PRO A 287 -10.12 11.29 -18.84
C PRO A 287 -8.76 11.28 -19.53
N GLY A 288 -8.70 10.79 -20.77
CA GLY A 288 -7.47 10.74 -21.56
C GLY A 288 -6.66 9.45 -21.43
N GLN A 289 -7.12 8.45 -20.68
CA GLN A 289 -6.52 7.11 -20.71
C GLN A 289 -6.64 6.51 -22.13
N THR A 290 -5.50 6.14 -22.72
CA THR A 290 -5.40 5.76 -24.14
C THR A 290 -5.45 4.26 -24.40
N ASP A 291 -5.18 3.42 -23.40
CA ASP A 291 -5.33 1.95 -23.46
C ASP A 291 -4.62 1.26 -24.63
N ASN A 292 -3.40 1.70 -24.95
CA ASN A 292 -2.67 1.26 -26.14
C ASN A 292 -2.46 -0.27 -26.18
N ASP A 293 -2.24 -0.89 -25.02
CA ASP A 293 -2.13 -2.34 -24.85
C ASP A 293 -3.42 -3.07 -25.24
N ILE A 294 -4.56 -2.62 -24.71
CA ILE A 294 -5.88 -3.21 -24.97
C ILE A 294 -6.25 -3.05 -26.44
N TRP A 295 -6.08 -1.86 -27.02
CA TRP A 295 -6.39 -1.62 -28.43
C TRP A 295 -5.51 -2.42 -29.37
N TYR A 296 -4.21 -2.54 -29.09
CA TYR A 296 -3.33 -3.38 -29.89
C TYR A 296 -3.79 -4.85 -29.86
N LEU A 297 -4.09 -5.39 -28.67
CA LEU A 297 -4.54 -6.77 -28.52
C LEU A 297 -5.91 -7.01 -29.19
N LEU A 298 -6.82 -6.04 -29.16
CA LEU A 298 -8.08 -6.11 -29.91
C LEU A 298 -7.82 -6.15 -31.42
N GLY A 299 -6.89 -5.32 -31.91
CA GLY A 299 -6.47 -5.34 -33.31
C GLY A 299 -5.89 -6.70 -33.71
N TYR A 300 -5.05 -7.29 -32.86
CA TYR A 300 -4.51 -8.63 -33.06
C TYR A 300 -5.62 -9.69 -33.15
N CYS A 301 -6.57 -9.69 -32.21
CA CYS A 301 -7.69 -10.64 -32.26
C CYS A 301 -8.56 -10.47 -33.52
N ALA A 302 -8.81 -9.23 -33.95
CA ALA A 302 -9.59 -8.94 -35.16
C ALA A 302 -8.87 -9.43 -36.43
N GLU A 303 -7.55 -9.22 -36.51
CA GLU A 303 -6.73 -9.69 -37.63
C GLU A 303 -6.75 -11.22 -37.72
N GLN A 304 -6.56 -11.93 -36.59
CA GLN A 304 -6.61 -13.38 -36.56
C GLN A 304 -8.02 -13.94 -36.89
N ALA A 305 -9.07 -13.16 -36.63
CA ALA A 305 -10.43 -13.47 -37.05
C ALA A 305 -10.73 -13.13 -38.53
N GLY A 306 -9.77 -12.57 -39.28
CA GLY A 306 -9.91 -12.21 -40.69
C GLY A 306 -10.60 -10.85 -40.95
N ASP A 307 -10.82 -10.04 -39.91
CA ASP A 307 -11.43 -8.71 -40.02
C ASP A 307 -10.34 -7.62 -40.12
N ALA A 308 -9.80 -7.46 -41.32
CA ALA A 308 -8.71 -6.53 -41.57
C ALA A 308 -9.10 -5.06 -41.35
N GLN A 309 -10.37 -4.70 -41.59
CA GLN A 309 -10.85 -3.34 -41.40
C GLN A 309 -10.88 -3.01 -39.90
N GLN A 310 -11.52 -3.86 -39.09
CA GLN A 310 -11.60 -3.64 -37.66
C GLN A 310 -10.22 -3.68 -36.98
N ALA A 311 -9.33 -4.56 -37.46
CA ALA A 311 -7.95 -4.60 -36.98
C ALA A 311 -7.22 -3.28 -37.22
N ALA A 312 -7.35 -2.69 -38.41
CA ALA A 312 -6.74 -1.41 -38.75
C ALA A 312 -7.26 -0.27 -37.86
N GLU A 313 -8.58 -0.22 -37.59
CA GLU A 313 -9.18 0.76 -36.68
C GLU A 313 -8.61 0.65 -35.26
N TYR A 314 -8.50 -0.57 -34.73
CA TYR A 314 -7.92 -0.80 -33.41
C TYR A 314 -6.43 -0.45 -33.35
N TYR A 315 -5.66 -0.74 -34.39
CA TYR A 315 -4.26 -0.31 -34.42
C TYR A 315 -4.10 1.22 -34.48
N GLN A 316 -5.01 1.95 -35.12
CA GLN A 316 -5.01 3.41 -35.07
C GLN A 316 -5.33 3.96 -33.67
N LEU A 317 -6.22 3.29 -32.92
CA LEU A 317 -6.47 3.64 -31.52
C LEU A 317 -5.25 3.36 -30.64
N ALA A 318 -4.53 2.26 -30.91
CA ALA A 318 -3.28 1.92 -30.22
C ALA A 318 -2.13 2.92 -30.45
N LEU A 319 -2.26 3.86 -31.39
CA LEU A 319 -1.28 4.93 -31.66
C LEU A 319 -1.58 6.25 -30.92
N GLN A 320 -2.71 6.36 -30.21
CA GLN A 320 -3.09 7.58 -29.50
C GLN A 320 -2.21 7.83 -28.26
N GLY A 321 -2.08 9.09 -27.83
CA GLY A 321 -1.34 9.49 -26.62
C GLY A 321 -0.04 10.25 -26.89
N GLY A 322 0.71 10.51 -25.82
CA GLY A 322 2.07 11.03 -25.92
C GLY A 322 3.02 9.99 -26.54
N SER A 323 4.21 10.44 -26.97
CA SER A 323 5.22 9.61 -27.63
C SER A 323 6.61 9.71 -26.97
N THR A 324 6.71 10.39 -25.83
CA THR A 324 7.97 10.67 -25.10
C THR A 324 8.00 9.97 -23.75
N LEU A 325 9.19 9.50 -23.36
CA LEU A 325 9.45 9.00 -22.01
C LEU A 325 9.79 10.19 -21.10
N ASP A 326 8.90 10.51 -20.17
CA ASP A 326 9.11 11.58 -19.21
C ASP A 326 9.67 11.04 -17.89
N ALA A 327 10.49 11.85 -17.21
CA ALA A 327 11.11 11.47 -15.94
C ALA A 327 10.18 11.62 -14.72
N GLY A 328 9.17 12.51 -14.84
CA GLY A 328 8.10 12.66 -13.86
C GLY A 328 7.13 11.47 -13.92
N ARG A 329 6.71 10.96 -12.75
CA ARG A 329 5.86 9.78 -12.64
C ARG A 329 4.75 10.02 -11.61
N TYR A 330 3.65 10.57 -12.08
CA TYR A 330 2.38 10.67 -11.36
C TYR A 330 1.48 9.48 -11.70
N TYR A 331 0.52 9.16 -10.84
CA TYR A 331 -0.39 8.02 -11.02
C TYR A 331 -1.26 8.13 -12.29
N ASN A 332 -1.44 9.35 -12.80
CA ASN A 332 -2.21 9.67 -14.01
C ASN A 332 -1.33 9.84 -15.27
N ASP A 333 -0.02 9.64 -15.17
CA ASP A 333 0.87 9.71 -16.32
C ASP A 333 0.72 8.46 -17.19
N GLN A 334 1.00 8.61 -18.49
CA GLN A 334 0.91 7.51 -19.44
C GLN A 334 1.95 6.42 -19.08
N PRO A 335 1.53 5.15 -18.90
CA PRO A 335 2.46 4.07 -18.59
C PRO A 335 3.51 3.85 -19.69
N ALA A 336 4.76 3.57 -19.31
CA ALA A 336 5.84 3.34 -20.27
C ALA A 336 5.58 2.16 -21.23
N ASP A 337 4.79 1.15 -20.80
CA ASP A 337 4.40 0.05 -21.66
C ASP A 337 3.37 0.46 -22.74
N TYR A 338 2.61 1.54 -22.57
CA TYR A 338 1.74 2.04 -23.64
C TYR A 338 2.55 2.52 -24.84
N LEU A 339 3.67 3.20 -24.60
CA LEU A 339 4.62 3.60 -25.63
C LEU A 339 5.22 2.37 -26.34
N PHE A 340 5.49 1.29 -25.59
CA PHE A 340 5.92 0.04 -26.21
C PHE A 340 4.87 -0.49 -27.20
N TRP A 341 3.60 -0.55 -26.80
CA TRP A 341 2.50 -0.99 -27.69
C TRP A 341 2.27 -0.06 -28.87
N GLN A 342 2.44 1.26 -28.72
CA GLN A 342 2.48 2.20 -29.85
C GLN A 342 3.60 1.83 -30.84
N GLY A 343 4.81 1.55 -30.36
CA GLY A 343 5.94 1.12 -31.19
C GLY A 343 5.64 -0.17 -31.96
N ILE A 344 5.00 -1.16 -31.32
CA ILE A 344 4.59 -2.40 -32.00
C ILE A 344 3.48 -2.12 -33.03
N ALA A 345 2.51 -1.25 -32.70
CA ALA A 345 1.47 -0.83 -33.64
C ALA A 345 2.05 -0.09 -34.86
N LEU A 346 3.03 0.81 -34.67
CA LEU A 346 3.74 1.52 -35.74
C LEU A 346 4.41 0.55 -36.71
N ARG A 347 5.12 -0.45 -36.16
CA ARG A 347 5.77 -1.49 -36.98
C ARG A 347 4.73 -2.23 -37.82
N LYS A 348 3.62 -2.62 -37.21
CA LYS A 348 2.54 -3.36 -37.87
C LYS A 348 1.80 -2.51 -38.92
N GLY A 349 1.64 -1.22 -38.65
CA GLY A 349 1.03 -0.24 -39.56
C GLY A 349 1.93 0.21 -40.72
N GLY A 350 3.07 -0.44 -40.96
CA GLY A 350 3.96 -0.15 -42.09
C GLY A 350 5.00 0.95 -41.85
N ASN A 351 5.26 1.33 -40.59
CA ASN A 351 6.26 2.35 -40.22
C ASN A 351 7.43 1.74 -39.39
N PRO A 352 8.15 0.72 -39.90
CA PRO A 352 9.17 0.01 -39.12
C PRO A 352 10.34 0.89 -38.69
N ALA A 353 10.75 1.87 -39.50
CA ALA A 353 11.85 2.78 -39.15
C ALA A 353 11.51 3.69 -37.96
N GLN A 354 10.27 4.18 -37.89
CA GLN A 354 9.80 4.97 -36.74
C GLN A 354 9.70 4.12 -35.48
N ALA A 355 9.19 2.89 -35.60
CA ALA A 355 9.15 1.95 -34.49
C ALA A 355 10.55 1.61 -33.96
N GLU A 356 11.52 1.38 -34.86
CA GLU A 356 12.90 1.10 -34.47
C GLU A 356 13.54 2.27 -33.73
N GLN A 357 13.40 3.51 -34.25
CA GLN A 357 13.86 4.71 -33.56
C GLN A 357 13.21 4.86 -32.18
N HIS A 358 11.91 4.56 -32.08
CA HIS A 358 11.18 4.62 -30.82
C HIS A 358 11.78 3.67 -29.77
N PHE A 359 12.08 2.43 -30.14
CA PHE A 359 12.71 1.47 -29.22
C PHE A 359 14.18 1.75 -28.92
N GLN A 360 14.93 2.34 -29.85
CA GLN A 360 16.28 2.85 -29.57
C GLN A 360 16.23 3.97 -28.52
N ASN A 361 15.22 4.83 -28.56
CA ASN A 361 15.04 5.88 -27.56
C ASN A 361 14.77 5.30 -26.16
N PHE A 362 14.10 4.15 -26.02
CA PHE A 362 13.92 3.48 -24.72
C PHE A 362 15.26 3.12 -24.09
N ILE A 363 16.13 2.48 -24.87
CA ILE A 363 17.45 2.03 -24.39
C ILE A 363 18.33 3.24 -24.06
N ALA A 364 18.33 4.26 -24.93
CA ALA A 364 19.07 5.50 -24.70
C ALA A 364 18.59 6.21 -23.43
N TRP A 365 17.26 6.32 -23.24
CA TRP A 365 16.67 6.93 -22.04
C TRP A 365 17.05 6.15 -20.78
N ALA A 366 16.90 4.83 -20.78
CA ALA A 366 17.23 4.00 -19.62
C ALA A 366 18.72 4.08 -19.26
N GLY A 367 19.60 4.16 -20.27
CA GLY A 367 21.05 4.34 -20.05
C GLY A 367 21.42 5.72 -19.52
N GLN A 368 20.75 6.78 -19.99
CA GLN A 368 21.00 8.15 -19.54
C GLN A 368 20.52 8.40 -18.11
N HIS A 369 19.38 7.81 -17.72
CA HIS A 369 18.74 8.12 -16.44
C HIS A 369 19.08 7.12 -15.33
N ARG A 370 19.76 5.99 -15.61
CA ARG A 370 19.98 4.89 -14.66
C ARG A 370 20.46 5.33 -13.26
N ASP A 371 21.31 6.34 -13.22
CA ASP A 371 21.93 6.87 -11.99
C ASP A 371 21.25 8.16 -11.49
N ASP A 372 20.27 8.68 -12.23
CA ASP A 372 19.57 9.95 -11.96
C ASP A 372 18.22 9.68 -11.28
N VAL A 373 18.27 9.36 -9.98
CA VAL A 373 17.04 9.10 -9.20
C VAL A 373 16.15 10.35 -9.15
N PRO A 374 14.89 10.26 -9.64
CA PRO A 374 13.95 11.38 -9.59
C PRO A 374 13.67 11.78 -8.15
N GLN A 375 13.75 13.08 -7.85
CA GLN A 375 13.27 13.62 -6.59
C GLN A 375 11.76 13.80 -6.67
N ALA A 376 11.04 13.48 -5.58
CA ALA A 376 9.62 13.78 -5.49
C ALA A 376 9.42 15.30 -5.59
N ASP A 377 8.51 15.73 -6.45
CA ASP A 377 8.14 17.15 -6.56
C ASP A 377 7.62 17.63 -5.21
N PHE A 378 8.09 18.80 -4.77
CA PHE A 378 7.61 19.47 -3.57
C PHE A 378 6.08 19.71 -3.61
N PHE A 379 5.49 19.84 -4.80
CA PHE A 379 4.05 20.02 -5.02
C PHE A 379 3.30 18.72 -5.36
N ALA A 380 3.94 17.55 -5.25
CA ALA A 380 3.25 16.29 -5.48
C ALA A 380 2.05 16.16 -4.53
N VAL A 381 0.84 16.20 -5.11
CA VAL A 381 -0.44 16.20 -4.39
C VAL A 381 -0.86 14.81 -3.89
N SER A 382 -0.13 13.77 -4.31
CA SER A 382 -0.24 12.39 -3.85
C SER A 382 1.17 11.86 -3.59
N LEU A 383 1.56 11.77 -2.33
CA LEU A 383 2.80 11.08 -1.94
C LEU A 383 2.60 9.55 -2.10
N PRO A 384 3.67 8.77 -2.34
CA PRO A 384 3.56 7.34 -2.58
C PRO A 384 2.85 6.61 -1.42
N ASP A 385 2.27 5.44 -1.75
CA ASP A 385 1.79 4.37 -0.85
C ASP A 385 1.98 4.73 0.64
N LEU A 386 0.90 5.04 1.37
CA LEU A 386 0.91 5.34 2.81
C LEU A 386 1.28 4.10 3.65
N VAL A 387 2.52 3.64 3.48
CA VAL A 387 3.08 2.45 4.09
C VAL A 387 4.14 2.87 5.10
N VAL A 388 4.17 2.16 6.22
CA VAL A 388 5.03 2.51 7.35
C VAL A 388 6.51 2.18 7.11
N LEU A 389 6.79 1.30 6.15
CA LEU A 389 8.13 0.84 5.80
C LEU A 389 8.69 1.70 4.66
N ASP A 390 9.84 2.34 4.91
CA ASP A 390 10.51 3.23 3.96
C ASP A 390 10.84 2.43 2.67
N VAL A 391 10.54 3.01 1.51
CA VAL A 391 10.83 2.41 0.20
C VAL A 391 12.01 3.11 -0.45
N SER A 392 12.95 2.35 -0.98
CA SER A 392 14.11 2.90 -1.68
C SER A 392 13.72 3.48 -3.05
N ALA A 393 13.76 4.81 -3.17
CA ALA A 393 13.56 5.50 -4.45
C ALA A 393 14.56 5.04 -5.52
N GLN A 394 15.81 4.76 -5.11
CA GLN A 394 16.83 4.19 -5.99
C GLN A 394 16.41 2.82 -6.54
N GLN A 395 15.90 1.93 -5.68
CA GLN A 395 15.49 0.59 -6.09
C GLN A 395 14.25 0.65 -7.00
N GLN A 396 13.29 1.52 -6.72
CA GLN A 396 12.13 1.75 -7.59
C GLN A 396 12.54 2.31 -8.96
N HIS A 397 13.49 3.25 -8.97
CA HIS A 397 14.01 3.82 -10.20
C HIS A 397 14.78 2.77 -11.03
N GLN A 398 15.64 1.97 -10.38
CA GLN A 398 16.35 0.86 -11.02
C GLN A 398 15.39 -0.15 -11.67
N GLN A 399 14.32 -0.55 -10.97
CA GLN A 399 13.30 -1.44 -11.53
C GLN A 399 12.66 -0.85 -12.79
N HIS A 400 12.36 0.44 -12.78
CA HIS A 400 11.76 1.13 -13.92
C HIS A 400 12.69 1.22 -15.13
N CYS A 401 13.97 1.57 -14.91
CA CYS A 401 14.97 1.59 -15.99
C CYS A 401 15.15 0.20 -16.60
N LEU A 402 15.24 -0.86 -15.77
CA LEU A 402 15.33 -2.23 -16.26
C LEU A 402 14.10 -2.64 -17.07
N PHE A 403 12.91 -2.21 -16.66
CA PHE A 403 11.68 -2.49 -17.40
C PHE A 403 11.68 -1.79 -18.76
N ILE A 404 12.02 -0.50 -18.83
CA ILE A 404 12.13 0.26 -20.08
C ILE A 404 13.20 -0.35 -21.01
N GLU A 405 14.36 -0.69 -20.48
CA GLU A 405 15.44 -1.34 -21.23
C GLU A 405 14.98 -2.70 -21.80
N ALA A 406 14.26 -3.50 -21.00
CA ALA A 406 13.71 -4.77 -21.45
C ALA A 406 12.70 -4.59 -22.59
N LEU A 407 11.82 -3.58 -22.50
CA LEU A 407 10.85 -3.25 -23.55
C LEU A 407 11.54 -2.74 -24.82
N GLY A 408 12.55 -1.89 -24.70
CA GLY A 408 13.33 -1.39 -25.84
C GLY A 408 14.04 -2.52 -26.59
N HIS A 409 14.73 -3.40 -25.86
CA HIS A 409 15.36 -4.58 -26.46
C HIS A 409 14.35 -5.53 -27.10
N LEU A 410 13.20 -5.76 -26.45
CA LEU A 410 12.14 -6.60 -27.02
C LEU A 410 11.63 -5.99 -28.32
N GLY A 411 11.36 -4.69 -28.30
CA GLY A 411 10.94 -3.94 -29.47
C GLY A 411 11.93 -4.07 -30.62
N LEU A 412 13.23 -4.02 -30.38
CA LEU A 412 14.26 -4.22 -31.42
C LEU A 412 14.46 -5.68 -31.88
N GLY A 413 13.74 -6.65 -31.29
CA GLY A 413 13.94 -8.08 -31.57
C GLY A 413 15.16 -8.68 -30.87
N ASN A 414 15.81 -7.94 -29.97
CA ASN A 414 16.96 -8.39 -29.19
C ASN A 414 16.51 -9.22 -27.97
N LEU A 415 15.92 -10.40 -28.24
CA LEU A 415 15.27 -11.23 -27.21
C LEU A 415 16.19 -11.61 -26.04
N SER A 416 17.46 -11.93 -26.32
CA SER A 416 18.43 -12.29 -25.28
C SER A 416 18.67 -11.13 -24.29
N ALA A 417 18.89 -9.92 -24.81
CA ALA A 417 19.10 -8.73 -23.97
C ALA A 417 17.83 -8.35 -23.19
N SER A 418 16.65 -8.44 -23.82
CA SER A 418 15.38 -8.22 -23.15
C SER A 418 15.16 -9.21 -21.99
N GLN A 419 15.41 -10.49 -22.21
CA GLN A 419 15.29 -11.54 -21.19
C GLN A 419 16.27 -11.31 -20.04
N GLN A 420 17.50 -10.88 -20.32
CA GLN A 420 18.48 -10.56 -19.29
C GLN A 420 18.02 -9.38 -18.41
N ALA A 421 17.57 -8.28 -19.01
CA ALA A 421 17.04 -7.13 -18.26
C ALA A 421 15.80 -7.50 -17.44
N MET A 422 14.89 -8.31 -18.01
CA MET A 422 13.70 -8.83 -17.31
C MET A 422 14.07 -9.75 -16.14
N GLN A 423 15.10 -10.58 -16.28
CA GLN A 423 15.58 -11.45 -15.21
C GLN A 423 16.16 -10.62 -14.05
N GLN A 424 16.94 -9.57 -14.35
CA GLN A 424 17.45 -8.65 -13.34
C GLN A 424 16.30 -7.92 -12.62
N LEU A 425 15.30 -7.45 -13.36
CA LEU A 425 14.10 -6.84 -12.80
C LEU A 425 13.38 -7.79 -11.83
N LEU A 426 13.15 -9.04 -12.25
CA LEU A 426 12.46 -10.04 -11.44
C LEU A 426 13.29 -10.59 -10.27
N GLN A 427 14.62 -10.41 -10.27
CA GLN A 427 15.44 -10.65 -9.09
C GLN A 427 15.22 -9.56 -8.02
N LEU A 428 15.03 -8.30 -8.44
CA LEU A 428 14.76 -7.19 -7.53
C LEU A 428 13.31 -7.15 -7.05
N ASN A 429 12.37 -7.51 -7.93
CA ASN A 429 10.95 -7.56 -7.64
C ASN A 429 10.32 -8.77 -8.34
N PRO A 430 10.28 -9.93 -7.67
CA PRO A 430 9.73 -11.16 -8.24
C PRO A 430 8.27 -11.06 -8.66
N ALA A 431 7.50 -10.13 -8.07
CA ALA A 431 6.09 -9.92 -8.35
C ALA A 431 5.84 -8.68 -9.24
N HIS A 432 6.81 -8.25 -10.07
CA HIS A 432 6.64 -7.10 -10.93
C HIS A 432 5.55 -7.35 -12.00
N ASP A 433 4.36 -6.80 -11.79
CA ASP A 433 3.14 -7.10 -12.56
C ASP A 433 3.33 -7.00 -14.08
N LYS A 434 3.80 -5.85 -14.56
CA LYS A 434 3.96 -5.59 -16.00
C LYS A 434 5.07 -6.44 -16.63
N ALA A 435 6.04 -6.90 -15.84
CA ALA A 435 7.07 -7.81 -16.33
C ALA A 435 6.48 -9.20 -16.61
N HIS A 436 5.63 -9.69 -15.70
CA HIS A 436 4.89 -10.93 -15.90
C HIS A 436 3.90 -10.85 -17.05
N LEU A 437 3.23 -9.71 -17.23
CA LEU A 437 2.36 -9.49 -18.38
C LEU A 437 3.12 -9.60 -19.71
N ILE A 438 4.26 -8.91 -19.85
CA ILE A 438 5.07 -8.97 -21.08
C ILE A 438 5.64 -10.37 -21.31
N ARG A 439 6.05 -11.08 -20.26
CA ARG A 439 6.48 -12.49 -20.37
C ARG A 439 5.36 -13.41 -20.86
N HIS A 440 4.14 -13.23 -20.36
CA HIS A 440 2.98 -13.99 -20.82
C HIS A 440 2.66 -13.67 -22.29
N ALA A 441 2.72 -12.40 -22.67
CA ALA A 441 2.55 -11.99 -24.06
C ALA A 441 3.61 -12.65 -24.98
N LEU A 442 4.88 -12.72 -24.56
CA LEU A 442 5.92 -13.44 -25.30
C LEU A 442 5.64 -14.94 -25.44
N GLN A 443 5.13 -15.57 -24.39
CA GLN A 443 4.78 -17.00 -24.40
C GLN A 443 3.56 -17.30 -25.27
N SER A 444 2.66 -16.32 -25.44
CA SER A 444 1.47 -16.46 -26.28
C SER A 444 1.73 -16.53 -27.79
N GLY A 445 2.97 -16.33 -28.22
CA GLY A 445 3.34 -16.36 -29.65
C GLY A 445 2.91 -15.12 -30.44
N MET A 446 2.37 -14.09 -29.78
CA MET A 446 1.89 -12.90 -30.50
C MET A 446 3.00 -12.03 -31.13
N PHE A 447 4.26 -12.25 -30.75
CA PHE A 447 5.43 -11.52 -31.27
C PHE A 447 6.27 -12.34 -32.26
N SER A 448 5.87 -13.58 -32.59
CA SER A 448 6.60 -14.46 -33.53
C SER A 448 6.21 -14.26 -34.99
#